data_AF-A0A7L4QV55-F1
#
_entry.id   AF-A0A7L4QV55-F1
#
_cell.length_a   1.000
_cell.length_b   1.000
_cell.length_c   1.000
_cell.angle_alpha   90.00
_cell.angle_beta   90.00
_cell.angle_gamma   90.00
#
_symmetry.space_group_name_H-M   'P 1'
#
loop_
_entity.id
_entity.type
_entity.pdbx_description
1 polymer ?
#
loop_
_entity_poly.entity_id
_entity_poly.type
_entity_poly.pdbx_seq_one_letter_code
_entity_poly.pdbx_strand_id
1 'polypeptide(L)'
;MEKSHLVMIIAAVILVGIAAMLVMPSSQAEENTEITVSAAASLTESFTEIEQEFEAQNPDVDVNMNFAGSGSLRMQIEAGAPIDVFASASQKHMNILEEAQLIDSDTRNNFAENSLVMIVPASGEGDGEKNILILEDLADVSVTRIAIGDPEVAPVGRYAKGALEEASLWDNVSEKMIYAETV
;
A
#
# COMPACT_ATOMS: atom_id res chain seq x y z
N MET A 1 -74.87 -15.13 -3.15
CA MET A 1 -73.69 -14.90 -2.28
C MET A 1 -73.70 -13.43 -1.88
N GLU A 2 -74.08 -13.16 -0.62
CA GLU A 2 -74.19 -11.79 -0.11
C GLU A 2 -72.82 -11.11 -0.04
N LYS A 3 -72.80 -9.78 -0.26
CA LYS A 3 -71.60 -8.93 -0.28
C LYS A 3 -70.72 -9.10 0.98
N SER A 4 -71.30 -9.52 2.10
CA SER A 4 -70.63 -9.82 3.37
C SER A 4 -69.59 -10.96 3.27
N HIS A 5 -69.86 -12.00 2.48
CA HIS A 5 -68.93 -13.12 2.32
C HIS A 5 -67.72 -12.77 1.46
N LEU A 6 -67.90 -11.90 0.46
CA LEU A 6 -66.82 -11.44 -0.40
C LEU A 6 -65.82 -10.56 0.40
N VAL A 7 -66.33 -9.70 1.28
CA VAL A 7 -65.50 -8.84 2.14
C VAL A 7 -64.69 -9.66 3.14
N MET A 8 -65.27 -10.70 3.75
CA MET A 8 -64.53 -11.59 4.67
C MET A 8 -63.43 -12.40 3.97
N ILE A 9 -63.67 -12.86 2.74
CA ILE A 9 -62.65 -13.60 1.97
C ILE A 9 -61.48 -12.69 1.59
N ILE A 10 -61.76 -11.45 1.17
CA ILE A 10 -60.71 -10.47 0.84
C ILE A 10 -59.90 -10.11 2.09
N ALA A 11 -60.55 -9.90 3.24
CA ALA A 11 -59.86 -9.62 4.50
C ALA A 11 -58.97 -10.78 4.95
N ALA A 12 -59.43 -12.04 4.80
CA ALA A 12 -58.65 -13.22 5.13
C ALA A 12 -57.44 -13.41 4.21
N VAL A 13 -57.58 -13.15 2.90
CA VAL A 13 -56.47 -13.23 1.93
C VAL A 13 -55.41 -12.15 2.21
N ILE A 14 -55.84 -10.93 2.58
CA ILE A 14 -54.92 -9.86 2.97
C ILE A 14 -54.17 -10.22 4.27
N LEU A 15 -54.86 -10.81 5.25
CA LEU A 15 -54.22 -11.20 6.52
C LEU A 15 -53.17 -12.30 6.34
N VAL A 16 -53.45 -13.29 5.47
CA VAL A 16 -52.50 -14.36 5.14
C VAL A 16 -51.31 -13.84 4.33
N GLY A 17 -51.54 -12.87 3.43
CA GLY A 17 -50.46 -12.19 2.69
C GLY A 17 -49.50 -11.42 3.58
N ILE A 18 -50.02 -10.73 4.62
CA ILE A 18 -49.19 -9.99 5.57
C ILE A 18 -48.41 -10.94 6.49
N ALA A 19 -49.02 -12.05 6.93
CA ALA A 19 -48.34 -13.06 7.74
C ALA A 19 -47.20 -13.76 6.97
N ALA A 20 -47.34 -13.96 5.65
CA ALA A 20 -46.30 -14.54 4.81
C ALA A 20 -45.10 -13.59 4.56
N MET A 21 -45.31 -12.27 4.64
CA MET A 21 -44.21 -11.28 4.56
C MET A 21 -43.37 -11.18 5.84
N LEU A 22 -43.89 -11.63 6.98
CA LEU A 22 -43.21 -11.59 8.29
C LEU A 22 -42.28 -12.78 8.55
N VAL A 23 -42.29 -13.81 7.70
CA VAL A 23 -41.47 -15.03 7.84
C VAL A 23 -40.50 -15.18 6.67
N MET A 24 -39.97 -14.06 6.16
CA MET A 24 -38.80 -14.13 5.30
C MET A 24 -37.59 -14.40 6.19
N PRO A 25 -36.86 -15.51 6.01
CA PRO A 25 -35.57 -15.67 6.66
C PRO A 25 -34.69 -14.55 6.13
N SER A 26 -34.32 -13.63 7.00
CA SER A 26 -33.23 -12.70 6.75
C SER A 26 -32.00 -13.55 6.48
N SER A 27 -31.66 -13.69 5.19
CA SER A 27 -30.34 -14.16 4.78
C SER A 27 -29.36 -13.21 5.45
N GLN A 28 -28.70 -13.70 6.49
CA GLN A 28 -27.54 -13.04 7.05
C GLN A 28 -26.53 -13.03 5.90
N ALA A 29 -26.44 -11.91 5.19
CA ALA A 29 -25.31 -11.71 4.30
C ALA A 29 -24.09 -11.79 5.21
N GLU A 30 -23.20 -12.75 4.95
CA GLU A 30 -21.87 -12.73 5.53
C GLU A 30 -21.29 -11.36 5.16
N GLU A 31 -21.14 -10.47 6.15
CA GLU A 31 -20.51 -9.18 5.95
C GLU A 31 -19.02 -9.48 5.75
N ASN A 32 -18.61 -9.54 4.48
CA ASN A 32 -17.19 -9.55 4.15
C ASN A 32 -16.57 -8.29 4.74
N THR A 33 -15.60 -8.46 5.63
CA THR A 33 -14.84 -7.36 6.22
C THR A 33 -13.76 -6.96 5.23
N GLU A 34 -13.77 -5.73 4.74
CA GLU A 34 -12.69 -5.20 3.89
C GLU A 34 -11.63 -4.52 4.78
N ILE A 35 -10.35 -4.83 4.54
CA ILE A 35 -9.21 -4.18 5.21
C ILE A 35 -8.37 -3.50 4.14
N THR A 36 -8.22 -2.18 4.21
CA THR A 36 -7.35 -1.43 3.30
C THR A 36 -5.94 -1.30 3.86
N VAL A 37 -4.96 -1.82 3.12
CA VAL A 37 -3.54 -1.81 3.49
C VAL A 37 -2.76 -0.94 2.52
N SER A 38 -2.22 0.17 3.00
CA SER A 38 -1.25 0.98 2.24
C SER A 38 0.17 0.60 2.61
N ALA A 39 0.90 -0.02 1.69
CA ALA A 39 2.24 -0.53 1.93
C ALA A 39 3.28 0.08 0.97
N ALA A 40 4.48 0.35 1.48
CA ALA A 40 5.57 0.88 0.67
C ALA A 40 5.85 -0.03 -0.55
N ALA A 41 6.18 0.55 -1.70
CA ALA A 41 6.43 -0.18 -2.96
C ALA A 41 7.44 -1.34 -2.81
N SER A 42 8.47 -1.17 -1.97
CA SER A 42 9.47 -2.20 -1.68
C SER A 42 8.93 -3.43 -0.92
N LEU A 43 7.67 -3.40 -0.50
CA LEU A 43 6.99 -4.47 0.22
C LEU A 43 6.00 -5.23 -0.67
N THR A 44 5.89 -4.89 -1.96
CA THR A 44 4.86 -5.42 -2.87
C THR A 44 4.79 -6.94 -2.82
N GLU A 45 5.91 -7.62 -3.08
CA GLU A 45 5.94 -9.08 -3.14
C GLU A 45 5.63 -9.71 -1.78
N SER A 46 6.25 -9.21 -0.70
CA SER A 46 6.05 -9.75 0.65
C SER A 46 4.62 -9.54 1.15
N PHE A 47 4.02 -8.38 0.90
CA PHE A 47 2.64 -8.11 1.32
C PHE A 47 1.64 -8.86 0.44
N THR A 48 1.91 -9.06 -0.85
CA THR A 48 1.08 -9.93 -1.70
C THR A 48 1.07 -11.37 -1.20
N GLU A 49 2.21 -11.88 -0.70
CA GLU A 49 2.27 -13.21 -0.06
C GLU A 49 1.50 -13.25 1.27
N ILE A 50 1.64 -12.20 2.09
CA ILE A 50 0.92 -12.06 3.37
C ILE A 50 -0.60 -11.96 3.14
N GLU A 51 -1.05 -11.21 2.14
CA GLU A 51 -2.45 -11.07 1.72
C GLU A 51 -3.07 -12.45 1.47
N GLN A 52 -2.46 -13.24 0.58
CA GLN A 52 -2.95 -14.56 0.21
C GLN A 52 -3.03 -15.51 1.40
N GLU A 53 -2.00 -15.53 2.25
CA GLU A 53 -1.99 -16.40 3.43
C GLU A 53 -3.00 -15.93 4.49
N PHE A 54 -3.16 -14.62 4.67
CA PHE A 54 -4.09 -14.05 5.63
C PHE A 54 -5.54 -14.31 5.24
N GLU A 55 -5.92 -14.11 3.97
CA GLU A 55 -7.26 -14.39 3.47
C GLU A 55 -7.58 -15.89 3.48
N ALA A 56 -6.59 -16.76 3.18
CA ALA A 56 -6.77 -18.20 3.29
C ALA A 56 -7.13 -18.64 4.73
N GLN A 57 -6.62 -17.93 5.74
CA GLN A 57 -6.94 -18.16 7.15
C GLN A 57 -8.19 -17.43 7.62
N ASN A 58 -8.65 -16.41 6.89
CA ASN A 58 -9.80 -15.57 7.24
C ASN A 58 -10.74 -15.40 6.02
N PRO A 59 -11.56 -16.42 5.69
CA PRO A 59 -12.34 -16.45 4.45
C PRO A 59 -13.38 -15.32 4.30
N ASP A 60 -13.75 -14.68 5.40
CA ASP A 60 -14.72 -13.58 5.45
C ASP A 60 -14.05 -12.20 5.39
N VAL A 61 -12.74 -12.14 5.13
CA VAL A 61 -11.96 -10.90 5.05
C VAL A 61 -11.38 -10.74 3.65
N ASP A 62 -11.53 -9.53 3.09
CA ASP A 62 -10.97 -9.11 1.81
C ASP A 62 -9.92 -8.01 2.07
N VAL A 63 -8.70 -8.19 1.59
CA VAL A 63 -7.59 -7.28 1.85
C VAL A 63 -7.30 -6.46 0.61
N ASN A 64 -7.57 -5.16 0.68
CA ASN A 64 -7.34 -4.23 -0.42
C ASN A 64 -5.96 -3.58 -0.32
N MET A 65 -5.03 -4.04 -1.16
CA MET A 65 -3.64 -3.54 -1.19
C MET A 65 -3.47 -2.28 -2.04
N ASN A 66 -2.79 -1.28 -1.48
CA ASN A 66 -2.35 -0.06 -2.16
C ASN A 66 -0.83 0.14 -2.01
N PHE A 67 -0.09 -0.05 -3.11
CA PHE A 67 1.36 0.08 -3.13
C PHE A 67 1.82 1.39 -3.76
N ALA A 68 2.65 2.16 -3.04
CA ALA A 68 3.32 3.35 -3.59
C ALA A 68 4.53 3.77 -2.72
N GLY A 69 5.21 4.86 -3.09
CA GLY A 69 6.22 5.49 -2.23
C GLY A 69 5.61 5.90 -0.88
N SER A 70 6.31 5.63 0.23
CA SER A 70 5.77 5.89 1.58
C SER A 70 5.38 7.36 1.81
N GLY A 71 6.06 8.30 1.16
CA GLY A 71 5.69 9.72 1.20
C GLY A 71 4.36 10.00 0.50
N SER A 72 4.10 9.36 -0.64
CA SER A 72 2.82 9.45 -1.37
C SER A 72 1.67 8.85 -0.59
N LEU A 73 1.86 7.65 -0.01
CA LEU A 73 0.87 7.00 0.85
C LEU A 73 0.57 7.85 2.10
N ARG A 74 1.60 8.39 2.75
CA ARG A 74 1.43 9.35 3.85
C ARG A 74 0.56 10.54 3.41
N MET A 75 0.83 11.14 2.25
CA MET A 75 0.02 12.27 1.75
C MET A 75 -1.44 11.86 1.50
N GLN A 76 -1.71 10.62 1.08
CA GLN A 76 -3.08 10.11 0.95
C GLN A 76 -3.76 10.01 2.33
N ILE A 77 -3.05 9.50 3.35
CA ILE A 77 -3.56 9.42 4.73
C ILE A 77 -3.83 10.84 5.28
N GLU A 78 -2.90 11.78 5.08
CA GLU A 78 -3.07 13.19 5.46
C GLU A 78 -4.27 13.84 4.75
N ALA A 79 -4.59 13.40 3.53
CA ALA A 79 -5.75 13.85 2.77
C ALA A 79 -7.06 13.16 3.18
N GLY A 80 -7.02 12.22 4.14
CA GLY A 80 -8.19 11.52 4.67
C GLY A 80 -8.56 10.22 3.95
N ALA A 81 -7.60 9.57 3.26
CA ALA A 81 -7.82 8.23 2.74
C ALA A 81 -8.15 7.25 3.90
N PRO A 82 -9.19 6.41 3.77
CA PRO A 82 -9.60 5.48 4.81
C PRO A 82 -8.70 4.24 4.78
N ILE A 83 -7.56 4.30 5.48
CA ILE A 83 -6.57 3.22 5.52
C ILE A 83 -6.58 2.56 6.90
N ASP A 84 -6.67 1.23 6.95
CA ASP A 84 -6.65 0.46 8.20
C ASP A 84 -5.22 0.15 8.65
N VAL A 85 -4.34 -0.18 7.69
CA VAL A 85 -2.93 -0.51 7.95
C VAL A 85 -2.01 0.30 7.05
N PHE A 86 -1.04 0.99 7.66
CA PHE A 86 0.02 1.69 6.93
C PHE A 86 1.39 1.05 7.23
N ALA A 87 2.03 0.49 6.20
CA ALA A 87 3.35 -0.12 6.27
C ALA A 87 4.39 0.74 5.52
N SER A 88 5.08 1.61 6.27
CA SER A 88 6.08 2.54 5.72
C SER A 88 7.49 1.95 5.67
N ALA A 89 8.27 2.32 4.66
CA ALA A 89 9.72 2.08 4.60
C ALA A 89 10.54 3.19 5.30
N SER A 90 9.87 4.12 6.00
CA SER A 90 10.52 5.26 6.65
C SER A 90 9.90 5.64 7.99
N GLN A 91 10.78 5.70 9.00
CA GLN A 91 10.47 6.27 10.31
C GLN A 91 10.02 7.73 10.21
N LYS A 92 10.59 8.52 9.29
CA LYS A 92 10.21 9.93 9.11
C LYS A 92 8.73 10.08 8.77
N HIS A 93 8.23 9.27 7.84
CA HIS A 93 6.83 9.36 7.42
C HIS A 93 5.88 8.85 8.52
N MET A 94 6.28 7.83 9.28
CA MET A 94 5.52 7.39 10.47
C MET A 94 5.47 8.48 11.55
N ASN A 95 6.60 9.15 11.83
CA ASN A 95 6.67 10.25 12.81
C ASN A 95 5.73 11.40 12.42
N ILE A 96 5.70 11.77 11.13
CA ILE A 96 4.82 12.86 10.68
C ILE A 96 3.35 12.51 10.92
N LEU A 97 2.92 11.27 10.63
CA LEU A 97 1.53 10.85 10.89
C LEU A 97 1.23 10.76 12.38
N GLU A 98 2.19 10.30 13.19
CA GLU A 98 2.05 10.25 14.65
C GLU A 98 1.91 11.64 15.27
N GLU A 99 2.77 12.58 14.88
CA GLU A 99 2.71 13.98 15.32
C GLU A 99 1.40 14.65 14.89
N ALA A 100 0.88 14.29 13.72
CA ALA A 100 -0.42 14.73 13.22
C ALA A 100 -1.62 13.99 13.85
N GLN A 101 -1.38 13.00 14.71
CA GLN A 101 -2.39 12.15 15.34
C GLN A 101 -3.28 11.41 14.32
N LEU A 102 -2.69 11.02 13.19
CA LEU A 102 -3.36 10.31 12.09
C LEU A 102 -3.11 8.79 12.11
N ILE A 103 -2.40 8.29 13.12
CA ILE A 103 -2.25 6.86 13.39
C ILE A 103 -2.47 6.61 14.89
N ASP A 104 -2.82 5.37 15.23
CA ASP A 104 -2.82 4.93 16.62
C ASP A 104 -1.39 4.59 17.07
N SER A 105 -0.80 5.46 17.90
CA SER A 105 0.57 5.30 18.42
C SER A 105 0.80 3.96 19.13
N ASP A 106 -0.22 3.39 19.78
CA ASP A 106 -0.07 2.13 20.53
C ASP A 106 0.07 0.92 19.59
N THR A 107 -0.31 1.08 18.31
CA THR A 107 -0.20 0.03 17.28
C THR A 107 1.11 0.12 16.48
N ARG A 108 1.85 1.22 16.59
CA ARG A 108 3.07 1.46 15.80
C ARG A 108 4.20 0.54 16.24
N ASN A 109 4.70 -0.26 15.30
CA ASN A 109 5.81 -1.18 15.53
C ASN A 109 6.82 -1.18 14.38
N ASN A 110 8.10 -1.35 14.70
CA ASN A 110 9.13 -1.65 13.70
C ASN A 110 9.06 -3.14 13.38
N PHE A 111 8.69 -3.47 12.14
CA PHE A 111 8.46 -4.86 11.73
C PHE A 111 9.58 -5.42 10.83
N ALA A 112 10.40 -4.55 10.24
CA ALA A 112 11.48 -4.95 9.34
C ALA A 112 12.61 -3.91 9.32
N GLU A 113 13.79 -4.35 8.89
CA GLU A 113 14.95 -3.53 8.57
C GLU A 113 15.41 -3.84 7.14
N ASN A 114 16.13 -2.91 6.52
CA ASN A 114 16.68 -3.11 5.18
C ASN A 114 18.06 -2.46 5.07
N SER A 115 18.83 -2.89 4.07
CA SER A 115 20.13 -2.30 3.72
C SER A 115 20.04 -1.62 2.36
N LEU A 116 20.58 -0.41 2.27
CA LEU A 116 20.72 0.27 0.99
C LEU A 116 21.84 -0.40 0.17
N VAL A 117 21.56 -0.73 -1.08
CA VAL A 117 22.51 -1.36 -1.99
C VAL A 117 22.58 -0.61 -3.32
N MET A 118 23.76 -0.61 -3.94
CA MET A 118 23.95 -0.18 -5.32
C MET A 118 23.88 -1.43 -6.21
N ILE A 119 23.00 -1.40 -7.20
CA ILE A 119 22.89 -2.47 -8.20
C ILE A 119 23.37 -1.96 -9.56
N VAL A 120 23.91 -2.88 -10.36
CA VAL A 120 24.37 -2.63 -11.72
C VAL A 120 23.71 -3.66 -12.65
N PRO A 121 23.53 -3.36 -13.96
CA PRO A 121 23.01 -4.34 -14.90
C PRO A 121 23.82 -5.64 -14.89
N ALA A 122 23.15 -6.77 -15.07
CA ALA A 122 23.82 -8.06 -15.18
C ALA A 122 24.74 -8.08 -16.42
N SER A 123 25.84 -8.83 -16.34
CA SER A 123 26.80 -8.98 -17.43
C SER A 123 26.09 -9.41 -18.73
N GLY A 124 26.23 -8.61 -19.79
CA GLY A 124 25.62 -8.88 -21.10
C GLY A 124 24.32 -8.11 -21.40
N GLU A 125 23.78 -7.33 -20.45
CA GLU A 125 22.64 -6.45 -20.67
C GLU A 125 23.06 -4.97 -20.61
N GLY A 126 22.73 -4.18 -21.65
CA GLY A 126 22.98 -2.72 -21.69
C GLY A 126 24.32 -2.27 -22.29
N ASP A 127 24.79 -1.08 -21.88
CA ASP A 127 25.98 -0.34 -22.39
C ASP A 127 27.35 -1.00 -22.06
N GLY A 128 27.47 -2.32 -22.20
CA GLY A 128 28.68 -3.09 -21.93
C GLY A 128 28.97 -3.32 -20.44
N GLU A 129 29.90 -4.24 -20.14
CA GLU A 129 30.38 -4.47 -18.77
C GLU A 129 31.06 -3.19 -18.24
N LYS A 130 30.31 -2.38 -17.49
CA LYS A 130 30.89 -1.29 -16.70
C LYS A 130 31.37 -1.89 -15.38
N ASN A 131 32.66 -1.73 -15.10
CA ASN A 131 33.27 -2.26 -13.88
C ASN A 131 33.00 -1.34 -12.69
N ILE A 132 31.72 -1.25 -12.31
CA ILE A 132 31.24 -0.46 -11.17
C ILE A 132 31.19 -1.39 -9.96
N LEU A 133 32.16 -1.26 -9.06
CA LEU A 133 32.36 -2.13 -7.91
C LEU A 133 32.17 -1.39 -6.59
N ILE A 134 32.50 -0.10 -6.57
CA ILE A 134 32.40 0.77 -5.39
C ILE A 134 31.59 2.02 -5.72
N LEU A 135 31.12 2.73 -4.68
CA LEU A 135 30.24 3.87 -4.84
C LEU A 135 30.89 5.01 -5.64
N GLU A 136 32.21 5.18 -5.48
CA GLU A 136 33.03 6.18 -6.17
C GLU A 136 33.04 5.99 -7.68
N ASP A 137 32.86 4.77 -8.17
CA ASP A 137 32.81 4.46 -9.60
C ASP A 137 31.60 5.13 -10.30
N LEU A 138 30.57 5.54 -9.55
CA LEU A 138 29.43 6.30 -10.08
C LEU A 138 29.83 7.66 -10.67
N ALA A 139 30.96 8.22 -10.22
CA ALA A 139 31.48 9.47 -10.75
C ALA A 139 32.11 9.30 -12.15
N ASP A 140 32.45 8.07 -12.56
CA ASP A 140 33.08 7.79 -13.84
C ASP A 140 32.25 8.30 -15.03
N VAL A 141 32.94 8.74 -16.08
CA VAL A 141 32.31 9.30 -17.30
C VAL A 141 31.49 8.27 -18.07
N SER A 142 31.80 6.98 -17.92
CA SER A 142 31.03 5.88 -18.50
C SER A 142 29.65 5.72 -17.84
N VAL A 143 29.48 6.18 -16.60
CA VAL A 143 28.17 6.23 -15.95
C VAL A 143 27.44 7.48 -16.40
N THR A 144 26.44 7.30 -17.26
CA THR A 144 25.67 8.39 -17.87
C THR A 144 24.29 8.58 -17.23
N ARG A 145 23.79 7.56 -16.53
CA ARG A 145 22.47 7.53 -15.91
C ARG A 145 22.53 6.72 -14.62
N ILE A 146 21.92 7.24 -13.56
CA ILE A 146 21.79 6.57 -12.26
C ILE A 146 20.33 6.68 -11.86
N ALA A 147 19.66 5.54 -11.68
CA ALA A 147 18.26 5.51 -11.26
C ALA A 147 18.20 5.46 -9.73
N ILE A 148 17.43 6.38 -9.13
CA ILE A 148 17.07 6.33 -7.71
C ILE A 148 15.58 6.65 -7.56
N GLY A 149 14.98 6.24 -6.44
CA GLY A 149 13.65 6.75 -6.09
C GLY A 149 13.68 8.27 -5.92
N ASP A 150 12.59 8.97 -6.19
CA ASP A 150 12.47 10.42 -5.94
C ASP A 150 12.71 10.70 -4.44
N PRO A 151 13.75 11.44 -4.04
CA PRO A 151 14.09 11.68 -2.64
C PRO A 151 13.01 12.40 -1.82
N GLU A 152 12.09 13.11 -2.48
CA GLU A 152 11.01 13.84 -1.82
C GLU A 152 9.93 12.86 -1.30
N VAL A 153 9.63 11.81 -2.06
CA VAL A 153 8.50 10.90 -1.77
C VAL A 153 8.92 9.46 -1.46
N ALA A 154 10.03 8.98 -2.02
CA ALA A 154 10.50 7.61 -1.86
C ALA A 154 11.61 7.53 -0.79
N PRO A 155 11.44 6.73 0.28
CA PRO A 155 12.46 6.57 1.31
C PRO A 155 13.83 6.14 0.78
N VAL A 156 13.87 5.18 -0.13
CA VAL A 156 15.10 4.71 -0.78
C VAL A 156 15.80 5.82 -1.57
N GLY A 157 15.06 6.72 -2.20
CA GLY A 157 15.60 7.92 -2.84
C GLY A 157 16.32 8.83 -1.86
N ARG A 158 15.67 9.08 -0.71
CA ARG A 158 16.25 9.88 0.37
C ARG A 158 17.49 9.22 0.96
N TYR A 159 17.44 7.90 1.21
CA TYR A 159 18.60 7.17 1.72
C TYR A 159 19.75 7.15 0.71
N ALA A 160 19.47 6.96 -0.58
CA ALA A 160 20.47 7.02 -1.65
C ALA A 160 21.13 8.40 -1.75
N LYS A 161 20.33 9.47 -1.75
CA LYS A 161 20.84 10.84 -1.73
C LYS A 161 21.71 11.08 -0.49
N GLY A 162 21.23 10.71 0.70
CA GLY A 162 21.99 10.87 1.94
C GLY A 162 23.33 10.12 1.94
N ALA A 163 23.35 8.87 1.44
CA ALA A 163 24.58 8.09 1.31
C ALA A 163 25.58 8.72 0.32
N LEU A 164 25.09 9.26 -0.80
CA LEU A 164 25.92 9.96 -1.78
C LEU A 164 26.45 11.31 -1.26
N GLU A 165 25.65 12.02 -0.46
CA GLU A 165 26.07 13.26 0.21
C GLU A 165 27.13 12.96 1.27
N GLU A 166 26.95 11.92 2.09
CA GLU A 166 27.94 11.48 3.08
C GLU A 166 29.26 11.05 2.43
N ALA A 167 29.18 10.39 1.26
CA ALA A 167 30.34 10.04 0.46
C ALA A 167 30.95 11.23 -0.32
N SER A 168 30.39 12.44 -0.22
CA SER A 168 30.80 13.62 -1.00
C SER A 168 30.77 13.40 -2.52
N LEU A 169 29.87 12.53 -3.00
CA LEU A 169 29.71 12.19 -4.41
C LEU A 169 28.52 12.87 -5.06
N TRP A 170 27.53 13.30 -4.28
CA TRP A 170 26.25 13.82 -4.80
C TRP A 170 26.41 14.88 -5.90
N ASP A 171 27.27 15.87 -5.68
CA ASP A 171 27.48 16.95 -6.66
C ASP A 171 28.01 16.42 -8.01
N ASN A 172 28.80 15.34 -8.00
CA ASN A 172 29.38 14.73 -9.20
C ASN A 172 28.36 13.92 -10.00
N VAL A 173 27.32 13.42 -9.34
CA VAL A 173 26.38 12.45 -9.92
C VAL A 173 24.96 13.00 -10.07
N SER A 174 24.63 14.11 -9.43
CA SER A 174 23.29 14.70 -9.40
C SER A 174 22.71 14.97 -10.80
N GLU A 175 23.54 15.42 -11.74
CA GLU A 175 23.13 15.65 -13.14
C GLU A 175 22.83 14.35 -13.92
N LYS A 176 23.29 13.20 -13.41
CA LYS A 176 23.07 11.88 -14.01
C LYS A 176 21.81 11.19 -13.47
N MET A 177 21.12 11.80 -12.50
CA MET A 177 20.01 11.17 -11.78
C MET A 177 18.74 11.05 -12.63
N ILE A 178 18.12 9.88 -12.54
CA ILE A 178 16.79 9.60 -13.04
C ILE A 178 15.94 9.23 -11.82
N TYR A 179 14.93 10.04 -11.54
CA TYR A 179 14.03 9.83 -10.42
C TYR A 179 12.85 8.97 -10.86
N ALA A 180 12.53 7.95 -10.07
CA ALA A 180 11.32 7.17 -10.20
C ALA A 180 10.40 7.41 -9.00
N GLU A 181 9.09 7.53 -9.22
CA GLU A 181 8.11 7.69 -8.13
C GLU A 181 8.06 6.44 -7.23
N THR A 182 8.32 5.27 -7.82
CA THR A 182 8.49 3.98 -7.15
C THR A 182 9.67 3.24 -7.76
N VAL A 183 10.36 2.44 -6.95
CA VAL A 183 11.44 1.52 -7.36
C VAL A 183 11.19 0.16 -6.74
#